data_AF-A0A369QSI2-F1
#
_entry.id   AF-A0A369QSI2-F1
#
_cell.length_a   1.000
_cell.length_b   1.000
_cell.length_c   1.000
_cell.angle_alpha   90.00
_cell.angle_beta   90.00
_cell.angle_gamma   90.00
#
_symmetry.space_group_name_H-M   'P 1'
#
loop_
_entity.id
_entity.type
_entity.pdbx_description
1 polymer ?
#
loop_
_entity_poly.entity_id
_entity_poly.type
_entity_poly.pdbx_seq_one_letter_code
_entity_poly.pdbx_strand_id
1 'polypeptide(L)'
;MKNTLLLFCFFTSLSMYPALAQTITQRVAAAKATYTNPLKVQFGDPYVLRTGGMYYMYGTGAGADKGFAAYSSTDLVNWKREGQVYFHNNKNGWSDPKASWDGAYWAPEVYEVKGKFYLFYSAQWKENPNKEVENFKIGVAVADKPTGPFVDLANKPVFDPGYPVIDANVFFDTNGKAYLYYSRAAYKHPVESEIADWAQKKGWYQEIEESWVYGVELKPDFSGVIGEPVLLLRPPVTLSDKQAEWESRSVTSKEVNRRWTEGSVTFKKGNTYYIMYSANYFGGQHYAVGYATSSSPLGPFKKAANNPVLQKNSAKGGTVTGTGHNSITYSPDGKEMFCVYHGRTTKTGDERVVFIDRMEVKDGILKVYGPTTTPQKLPSGVKIGSKK
;
A
#
# COMPACT_ATOMS: atom_id res chain seq x y z
N MET A 1 6.72 6.83 -95.07
CA MET A 1 5.57 7.65 -94.62
C MET A 1 4.74 6.81 -93.65
N LYS A 2 4.27 7.46 -92.56
CA LYS A 2 3.47 6.94 -91.44
C LYS A 2 4.27 6.27 -90.31
N ASN A 3 4.56 7.07 -89.27
CA ASN A 3 4.58 6.58 -87.90
C ASN A 3 3.74 7.54 -87.04
N THR A 4 2.83 6.93 -86.30
CA THR A 4 1.70 7.52 -85.58
C THR A 4 2.15 8.10 -84.25
N LEU A 5 1.76 9.34 -83.96
CA LEU A 5 2.01 10.02 -82.68
C LEU A 5 0.87 9.67 -81.70
N LEU A 6 1.17 8.97 -80.60
CA LEU A 6 0.24 8.76 -79.49
C LEU A 6 0.49 9.83 -78.42
N LEU A 7 -0.54 10.62 -78.12
CA LEU A 7 -0.57 11.62 -77.06
C LEU A 7 -1.05 10.94 -75.76
N PHE A 8 -0.21 10.89 -74.73
CA PHE A 8 -0.61 10.45 -73.38
C PHE A 8 -0.92 11.66 -72.51
N CYS A 9 -2.19 11.88 -72.19
CA CYS A 9 -2.62 12.83 -71.16
C CYS A 9 -2.44 12.20 -69.76
N PHE A 10 -1.56 12.77 -68.94
CA PHE A 10 -1.49 12.45 -67.50
C PHE A 10 -2.53 13.27 -66.74
N PHE A 11 -3.55 12.61 -66.19
CA PHE A 11 -4.38 13.16 -65.12
C PHE A 11 -3.70 12.88 -63.77
N THR A 12 -3.12 13.89 -63.13
CA THR A 12 -2.72 13.82 -61.73
C THR A 12 -3.94 14.07 -60.84
N SER A 13 -4.50 13.01 -60.26
CA SER A 13 -5.48 13.14 -59.17
C SER A 13 -4.73 13.48 -57.88
N LEU A 14 -4.96 14.70 -57.36
CA LEU A 14 -4.53 15.08 -56.02
C LEU A 14 -5.45 14.38 -55.01
N SER A 15 -5.02 13.24 -54.49
CA SER A 15 -5.68 12.58 -53.36
C SER A 15 -5.30 13.32 -52.07
N MET A 16 -6.19 14.19 -51.60
CA MET A 16 -6.09 14.76 -50.26
C MET A 16 -6.16 13.65 -49.21
N TYR A 17 -5.12 13.57 -48.38
CA TYR A 17 -4.91 12.56 -47.34
C TYR A 17 -6.03 12.52 -46.28
N PRO A 18 -6.56 11.32 -45.91
CA PRO A 18 -7.37 11.14 -44.70
C PRO A 18 -6.56 11.08 -43.39
N ALA A 19 -5.25 11.32 -43.44
CA ALA A 19 -4.33 11.12 -42.30
C ALA A 19 -4.61 12.05 -41.10
N LEU A 20 -5.13 13.27 -41.33
CA LEU A 20 -5.43 14.24 -40.25
C LEU A 20 -6.68 13.85 -39.43
N ALA A 21 -7.69 13.24 -40.06
CA ALA A 21 -8.95 12.90 -39.39
C ALA A 21 -8.81 11.67 -38.46
N GLN A 22 -7.96 10.70 -38.83
CA GLN A 22 -7.64 9.55 -37.97
C GLN A 22 -6.86 9.96 -36.71
N THR A 23 -5.95 10.94 -36.81
CA THR A 23 -5.15 11.42 -35.67
C THR A 23 -6.01 12.16 -34.63
N ILE A 24 -7.00 12.94 -35.09
CA ILE A 24 -7.93 13.64 -34.19
C ILE A 24 -8.85 12.64 -33.48
N THR A 25 -9.39 11.65 -34.20
CA THR A 25 -10.32 10.65 -33.63
C THR A 25 -9.63 9.75 -32.58
N GLN A 26 -8.39 9.35 -32.80
CA GLN A 26 -7.58 8.64 -31.80
C GLN A 26 -7.26 9.50 -30.57
N ARG A 27 -6.94 10.79 -30.74
CA ARG A 27 -6.72 11.72 -29.62
C ARG A 27 -7.99 11.96 -28.79
N VAL A 28 -9.16 12.03 -29.43
CA VAL A 28 -10.46 12.18 -28.75
C VAL A 28 -10.87 10.89 -28.02
N ALA A 29 -10.59 9.71 -28.59
CA ALA A 29 -10.82 8.43 -27.90
C ALA A 29 -9.87 8.24 -26.70
N ALA A 30 -8.61 8.67 -26.82
CA ALA A 30 -7.65 8.68 -25.72
C ALA A 30 -8.07 9.62 -24.58
N ALA A 31 -8.66 10.77 -24.89
CA ALA A 31 -9.18 11.71 -23.90
C ALA A 31 -10.45 11.21 -23.16
N LYS A 32 -11.07 10.12 -23.61
CA LYS A 32 -12.29 9.52 -23.02
C LYS A 32 -12.05 8.21 -22.27
N ALA A 33 -10.84 7.65 -22.31
CA ALA A 33 -10.58 6.40 -21.61
C ALA A 33 -10.51 6.66 -20.09
N THR A 34 -11.23 5.83 -19.34
CA THR A 34 -11.36 5.94 -17.88
C THR A 34 -11.03 4.61 -17.20
N TYR A 35 -10.74 4.67 -15.90
CA TYR A 35 -10.81 3.51 -15.01
C TYR A 35 -11.91 3.72 -13.97
N THR A 36 -12.35 2.64 -13.33
CA THR A 36 -13.32 2.71 -12.23
C THR A 36 -12.83 1.77 -11.13
N ASN A 37 -12.83 2.26 -9.91
CA ASN A 37 -12.58 1.45 -8.72
C ASN A 37 -13.83 0.64 -8.30
N PRO A 38 -13.67 -0.48 -7.56
CA PRO A 38 -12.38 -1.11 -7.25
C PRO A 38 -11.74 -1.72 -8.52
N LEU A 39 -10.42 -1.83 -8.52
CA LEU A 39 -9.70 -2.58 -9.54
C LEU A 39 -10.08 -4.07 -9.51
N LYS A 40 -9.81 -4.78 -10.61
CA LYS A 40 -10.00 -6.24 -10.70
C LYS A 40 -8.89 -7.02 -9.97
N VAL A 41 -8.62 -6.62 -8.74
CA VAL A 41 -7.57 -7.17 -7.86
C VAL A 41 -8.15 -7.30 -6.46
N GLN A 42 -8.08 -8.51 -5.90
CA GLN A 42 -8.71 -8.87 -4.63
C GLN A 42 -7.67 -9.44 -3.67
N PHE A 43 -7.22 -8.59 -2.74
CA PHE A 43 -6.38 -8.93 -1.60
C PHE A 43 -6.29 -7.75 -0.63
N GLY A 44 -5.69 -7.99 0.53
CA GLY A 44 -5.36 -6.95 1.49
C GLY A 44 -4.00 -6.32 1.22
N ASP A 45 -3.78 -5.13 1.77
CA ASP A 45 -2.45 -4.59 2.02
C ASP A 45 -1.65 -4.36 0.72
N PRO A 46 -2.22 -3.62 -0.26
CA PRO A 46 -1.62 -3.51 -1.58
C PRO A 46 -0.40 -2.60 -1.59
N TYR A 47 0.73 -3.18 -1.98
CA TYR A 47 1.97 -2.46 -2.24
C TYR A 47 2.30 -2.47 -3.74
N VAL A 48 2.66 -1.31 -4.31
CA VAL A 48 3.03 -1.19 -5.74
C VAL A 48 4.49 -0.74 -5.90
N LEU A 49 5.32 -1.63 -6.44
CA LEU A 49 6.66 -1.32 -6.94
C LEU A 49 6.57 -0.82 -8.39
N ARG A 50 7.25 0.28 -8.71
CA ARG A 50 7.48 0.72 -10.09
C ARG A 50 8.93 0.47 -10.48
N THR A 51 9.17 -0.34 -11.50
CA THR A 51 10.53 -0.68 -11.99
C THR A 51 10.49 -1.10 -13.47
N GLY A 52 11.56 -0.85 -14.22
CA GLY A 52 11.69 -1.32 -15.61
C GLY A 52 10.58 -0.83 -16.56
N GLY A 53 9.94 0.31 -16.27
CA GLY A 53 8.78 0.80 -17.04
C GLY A 53 7.47 0.05 -16.78
N MET A 54 7.44 -0.83 -15.77
CA MET A 54 6.28 -1.60 -15.34
C MET A 54 5.95 -1.32 -13.87
N TYR A 55 4.79 -1.80 -13.46
CA TYR A 55 4.33 -1.84 -12.09
C TYR A 55 4.16 -3.28 -11.64
N TYR A 56 4.51 -3.56 -10.38
CA TYR A 56 4.31 -4.84 -9.73
C TYR A 56 3.56 -4.62 -8.43
N MET A 57 2.42 -5.29 -8.26
CA MET A 57 1.61 -5.19 -7.05
C MET A 57 1.67 -6.49 -6.26
N TYR A 58 1.81 -6.36 -4.95
CA TYR A 58 1.87 -7.42 -3.96
C TYR A 58 0.82 -7.13 -2.88
N GLY A 59 0.37 -8.16 -2.18
CA GLY A 59 -0.54 -8.00 -1.06
C GLY A 59 -0.82 -9.31 -0.33
N THR A 60 -1.51 -9.19 0.81
CA THR A 60 -1.90 -10.31 1.66
C THR A 60 -2.96 -11.19 1.00
N GLY A 61 -2.63 -12.46 0.77
CA GLY A 61 -3.52 -13.43 0.16
C GLY A 61 -3.32 -13.52 -1.36
N ALA A 62 -4.30 -13.08 -2.14
CA ALA A 62 -4.28 -13.15 -3.62
C ALA A 62 -4.26 -14.58 -4.21
N GLY A 63 -4.78 -15.55 -3.47
CA GLY A 63 -4.76 -16.98 -3.84
C GLY A 63 -3.36 -17.59 -3.83
N ALA A 64 -2.42 -17.00 -3.07
CA ALA A 64 -1.15 -17.65 -2.76
C ALA A 64 -1.35 -18.68 -1.65
N ASP A 65 -0.69 -19.83 -1.78
CA ASP A 65 -0.61 -20.83 -0.72
C ASP A 65 0.53 -20.42 0.23
N LYS A 66 0.16 -19.93 1.41
CA LYS A 66 1.09 -19.59 2.51
C LYS A 66 2.30 -18.80 2.02
N GLY A 67 2.03 -17.63 1.46
CA GLY A 67 3.02 -16.79 0.82
C GLY A 67 2.38 -15.64 0.06
N PHE A 68 3.03 -15.20 -1.01
CA PHE A 68 2.62 -14.00 -1.76
C PHE A 68 2.61 -14.23 -3.26
N ALA A 69 1.65 -13.62 -3.94
CA ALA A 69 1.58 -13.54 -5.38
C ALA A 69 1.86 -12.10 -5.87
N ALA A 70 2.30 -11.99 -7.11
CA ALA A 70 2.50 -10.70 -7.77
C ALA A 70 1.49 -10.50 -8.90
N TYR A 71 1.18 -9.23 -9.18
CA TYR A 71 0.49 -8.78 -10.37
C TYR A 71 1.38 -7.79 -11.11
N SER A 72 1.30 -7.73 -12.44
CA SER A 72 2.02 -6.75 -13.25
C SER A 72 1.06 -5.84 -14.03
N SER A 73 1.46 -4.61 -14.27
CA SER A 73 0.72 -3.64 -15.07
C SER A 73 1.66 -2.65 -15.77
N THR A 74 1.21 -2.04 -16.86
CA THR A 74 1.88 -0.91 -17.51
C THR A 74 1.13 0.41 -17.32
N ASP A 75 -0.07 0.37 -16.74
CA ASP A 75 -1.00 1.51 -16.69
C ASP A 75 -1.67 1.74 -15.33
N LEU A 76 -1.31 0.95 -14.29
CA LEU A 76 -1.90 0.92 -12.94
C LEU A 76 -3.37 0.46 -12.86
N VAL A 77 -4.01 0.17 -13.98
CA VAL A 77 -5.45 -0.11 -14.05
C VAL A 77 -5.71 -1.56 -14.44
N ASN A 78 -5.01 -2.03 -15.47
CA ASN A 78 -5.13 -3.38 -15.98
C ASN A 78 -3.98 -4.22 -15.41
N TRP A 79 -4.35 -5.20 -14.57
CA TRP A 79 -3.40 -6.03 -13.84
C TRP A 79 -3.44 -7.47 -14.32
N LYS A 80 -2.27 -8.01 -14.67
CA LYS A 80 -2.05 -9.42 -15.00
C LYS A 80 -1.51 -10.13 -13.77
N ARG A 81 -2.14 -11.23 -13.35
CA ARG A 81 -1.58 -12.09 -12.29
C ARG A 81 -0.33 -12.80 -12.81
N GLU A 82 0.79 -12.67 -12.11
CA GLU A 82 2.06 -13.33 -12.43
C GLU A 82 2.25 -14.67 -11.67
N GLY A 83 1.41 -14.93 -10.66
CA GLY A 83 1.47 -16.15 -9.86
C GLY A 83 2.17 -15.94 -8.52
N GLN A 84 2.38 -17.04 -7.80
CA GLN A 84 3.06 -17.04 -6.50
C GLN A 84 4.55 -16.79 -6.69
N VAL A 85 5.08 -15.82 -5.92
CA VAL A 85 6.46 -15.35 -6.03
C VAL A 85 7.27 -15.64 -4.77
N TYR A 86 6.61 -15.86 -3.63
CA TYR A 86 7.23 -16.28 -2.37
C TYR A 86 6.57 -17.57 -1.90
N PHE A 87 7.37 -18.49 -1.37
CA PHE A 87 6.92 -19.82 -0.91
C PHE A 87 7.43 -20.06 0.51
N HIS A 88 6.55 -20.46 1.43
CA HIS A 88 6.90 -20.70 2.83
C HIS A 88 8.00 -21.77 3.03
N ASN A 89 8.14 -22.70 2.09
CA ASN A 89 9.13 -23.79 2.14
C ASN A 89 10.43 -23.44 1.40
N ASN A 90 10.70 -22.15 1.15
CA ASN A 90 11.95 -21.74 0.55
C ASN A 90 13.15 -22.12 1.44
N LYS A 91 14.34 -22.17 0.83
CA LYS A 91 15.58 -22.72 1.43
C LYS A 91 15.93 -22.16 2.81
N ASN A 92 15.61 -20.90 3.06
CA ASN A 92 15.98 -20.18 4.28
C ASN A 92 14.74 -19.82 5.14
N GLY A 93 13.60 -20.51 4.93
CA GLY A 93 12.34 -20.23 5.62
C GLY A 93 12.44 -20.24 7.14
N TRP A 94 12.07 -19.12 7.76
CA TRP A 94 12.06 -18.93 9.22
C TRP A 94 10.65 -18.96 9.82
N SER A 95 9.62 -18.88 8.99
CA SER A 95 8.22 -18.85 9.42
C SER A 95 7.66 -20.23 9.77
N ASP A 96 6.57 -20.26 10.55
CA ASP A 96 5.77 -21.47 10.78
C ASP A 96 4.48 -21.48 9.95
N PRO A 97 4.42 -22.22 8.83
CA PRO A 97 3.23 -22.30 7.97
C PRO A 97 2.06 -23.10 8.59
N LYS A 98 2.22 -23.68 9.79
CA LYS A 98 1.17 -24.43 10.51
C LYS A 98 0.61 -23.65 11.70
N ALA A 99 1.21 -22.53 12.06
CA ALA A 99 0.70 -21.66 13.10
C ALA A 99 -0.62 -20.98 12.69
N SER A 100 -1.27 -20.30 13.64
CA SER A 100 -2.53 -19.59 13.43
C SER A 100 -2.50 -18.70 12.19
N TRP A 101 -3.65 -18.59 11.51
CA TRP A 101 -3.82 -17.88 10.23
C TRP A 101 -2.89 -18.39 9.12
N ASP A 102 -2.65 -19.70 9.07
CA ASP A 102 -1.79 -20.36 8.08
C ASP A 102 -0.37 -19.75 8.02
N GLY A 103 0.16 -19.38 9.19
CA GLY A 103 1.47 -18.74 9.33
C GLY A 103 1.47 -17.23 9.12
N ALA A 104 0.32 -16.59 8.90
CA ALA A 104 0.13 -15.14 8.91
C ALA A 104 1.02 -14.34 7.93
N TYR A 105 1.17 -14.84 6.70
CA TYR A 105 1.93 -14.16 5.63
C TYR A 105 1.20 -12.88 5.20
N TRP A 106 1.60 -11.74 5.77
CA TRP A 106 0.88 -10.48 5.62
C TRP A 106 1.78 -9.32 5.16
N ALA A 107 1.12 -8.33 4.54
CA ALA A 107 1.62 -7.01 4.18
C ALA A 107 3.00 -7.00 3.50
N PRO A 108 3.15 -7.64 2.32
CA PRO A 108 4.42 -7.67 1.62
C PRO A 108 4.74 -6.33 0.95
N GLU A 109 5.94 -5.81 1.17
CA GLU A 109 6.48 -4.67 0.42
C GLU A 109 7.78 -5.05 -0.29
N VAL A 110 7.95 -4.62 -1.54
CA VAL A 110 9.11 -5.00 -2.37
C VAL A 110 9.91 -3.78 -2.80
N TYR A 111 11.22 -3.82 -2.55
CA TYR A 111 12.14 -2.74 -2.86
C TYR A 111 13.22 -3.18 -3.84
N GLU A 112 13.45 -2.40 -4.89
CA GLU A 112 14.58 -2.62 -5.79
C GLU A 112 15.83 -1.93 -5.24
N VAL A 113 16.88 -2.71 -4.99
CA VAL A 113 18.17 -2.22 -4.49
C VAL A 113 19.28 -2.87 -5.29
N LYS A 114 20.07 -2.06 -6.00
CA LYS A 114 21.22 -2.52 -6.82
C LYS A 114 20.88 -3.67 -7.78
N GLY A 115 19.71 -3.59 -8.43
CA GLY A 115 19.24 -4.58 -9.41
C GLY A 115 18.69 -5.89 -8.82
N LYS A 116 18.54 -5.97 -7.49
CA LYS A 116 17.85 -7.07 -6.80
C LYS A 116 16.59 -6.56 -6.13
N PHE A 117 15.66 -7.47 -5.86
CA PHE A 117 14.35 -7.17 -5.29
C PHE A 117 14.26 -7.78 -3.90
N TYR A 118 13.92 -6.95 -2.91
CA TYR A 118 13.85 -7.32 -1.50
C TYR A 118 12.42 -7.23 -1.00
N LEU A 119 11.82 -8.37 -0.68
CA LEU A 119 10.46 -8.50 -0.14
C LEU A 119 10.52 -8.53 1.38
N PHE A 120 10.01 -7.47 2.02
CA PHE A 120 9.76 -7.41 3.45
C PHE A 120 8.32 -7.84 3.72
N TYR A 121 8.12 -8.62 4.78
CA TYR A 121 6.80 -9.19 5.10
C TYR A 121 6.73 -9.58 6.56
N SER A 122 5.51 -9.81 7.07
CA SER A 122 5.30 -10.43 8.38
C SER A 122 4.82 -11.87 8.27
N ALA A 123 5.21 -12.70 9.24
CA ALA A 123 4.74 -14.08 9.41
C ALA A 123 4.93 -14.54 10.87
N GLN A 124 4.26 -15.63 11.25
CA GLN A 124 4.49 -16.33 12.52
C GLN A 124 5.89 -16.92 12.54
N TRP A 125 6.62 -16.70 13.63
CA TRP A 125 7.98 -17.23 13.80
C TRP A 125 7.93 -18.66 14.32
N LYS A 126 8.67 -19.58 13.67
CA LYS A 126 8.75 -20.97 14.12
C LYS A 126 9.42 -21.15 15.48
N GLU A 127 10.35 -20.27 15.82
CA GLU A 127 10.89 -20.20 17.17
C GLU A 127 9.90 -19.38 18.00
N ASN A 128 8.94 -20.06 18.64
CA ASN A 128 7.91 -19.46 19.48
C ASN A 128 8.20 -19.73 20.97
N PRO A 129 9.26 -19.15 21.56
CA PRO A 129 9.73 -19.54 22.90
C PRO A 129 8.69 -19.27 23.99
N ASN A 130 7.91 -18.20 23.82
CA ASN A 130 6.88 -17.78 24.77
C ASN A 130 5.52 -18.45 24.50
N LYS A 131 5.42 -19.29 23.45
CA LYS A 131 4.19 -20.00 23.04
C LYS A 131 3.00 -19.06 22.84
N GLU A 132 3.26 -17.89 22.27
CA GLU A 132 2.24 -16.87 22.02
C GLU A 132 1.41 -17.22 20.78
N VAL A 133 0.12 -16.85 20.79
CA VAL A 133 -0.78 -17.07 19.65
C VAL A 133 -0.45 -16.12 18.50
N GLU A 134 -0.18 -14.86 18.82
CA GLU A 134 0.34 -13.87 17.89
C GLU A 134 1.82 -13.68 18.22
N ASN A 135 2.73 -14.26 17.42
CA ASN A 135 4.18 -14.13 17.62
C ASN A 135 4.91 -13.52 16.41
N PHE A 136 4.15 -12.80 15.57
CA PHE A 136 4.59 -12.29 14.29
C PHE A 136 5.92 -11.56 14.35
N LYS A 137 6.76 -11.80 13.35
CA LYS A 137 8.03 -11.07 13.12
C LYS A 137 8.09 -10.59 11.68
N ILE A 138 9.09 -9.76 11.41
CA ILE A 138 9.38 -9.26 10.07
C ILE A 138 10.52 -10.08 9.45
N GLY A 139 10.28 -10.60 8.26
CA GLY A 139 11.27 -11.26 7.41
C GLY A 139 11.68 -10.39 6.24
N VAL A 140 12.79 -10.78 5.59
CA VAL A 140 13.25 -10.20 4.33
C VAL A 140 13.73 -11.32 3.41
N ALA A 141 13.22 -11.32 2.18
CA ALA A 141 13.58 -12.27 1.14
C ALA A 141 14.08 -11.54 -0.11
N VAL A 142 14.93 -12.18 -0.91
CA VAL A 142 15.55 -11.59 -2.09
C VAL A 142 15.25 -12.38 -3.36
N ALA A 143 15.13 -11.68 -4.47
CA ALA A 143 15.01 -12.25 -5.82
C ALA A 143 15.79 -11.42 -6.85
N ASP A 144 16.13 -12.03 -7.98
CA ASP A 144 16.71 -11.34 -9.14
C ASP A 144 15.65 -10.67 -10.03
N LYS A 145 14.38 -10.97 -9.80
CA LYS A 145 13.23 -10.44 -10.56
C LYS A 145 12.14 -9.98 -9.62
N PRO A 146 11.33 -8.98 -9.98
CA PRO A 146 10.19 -8.55 -9.17
C PRO A 146 9.12 -9.66 -9.06
N THR A 147 9.14 -10.64 -9.97
CA THR A 147 8.24 -11.80 -9.96
C THR A 147 8.83 -13.01 -9.22
N GLY A 148 9.89 -12.84 -8.44
CA GLY A 148 10.50 -13.93 -7.69
C GLY A 148 11.21 -14.99 -8.57
N PRO A 149 11.43 -16.20 -8.04
CA PRO A 149 11.07 -16.61 -6.68
C PRO A 149 11.91 -15.87 -5.63
N PHE A 150 11.28 -15.41 -4.55
CA PHE A 150 11.94 -14.81 -3.40
C PHE A 150 12.42 -15.89 -2.42
N VAL A 151 13.65 -15.74 -1.93
CA VAL A 151 14.27 -16.63 -0.95
C VAL A 151 14.67 -15.80 0.27
N ASP A 152 14.29 -16.23 1.48
CA ASP A 152 14.65 -15.51 2.71
C ASP A 152 16.17 -15.28 2.80
N LEU A 153 16.60 -14.11 3.27
CA LEU A 153 18.03 -13.82 3.43
C LEU A 153 18.68 -14.69 4.50
N ALA A 154 17.93 -15.06 5.54
CA ALA A 154 18.41 -15.86 6.65
C ALA A 154 17.27 -16.68 7.25
N ASN A 155 17.65 -17.76 7.94
CA ASN A 155 16.74 -18.62 8.69
C ASN A 155 16.34 -18.01 10.05
N LYS A 156 16.00 -16.72 10.05
CA LYS A 156 15.54 -15.94 11.21
C LYS A 156 14.85 -14.66 10.72
N PRO A 157 13.99 -14.04 11.53
CA PRO A 157 13.49 -12.70 11.24
C PRO A 157 14.63 -11.67 11.22
N VAL A 158 14.35 -10.49 10.66
CA VAL A 158 15.28 -9.35 10.60
C VAL A 158 15.75 -8.97 12.01
N PHE A 159 14.82 -8.91 12.96
CA PHE A 159 15.08 -8.59 14.36
C PHE A 159 13.92 -9.08 15.25
N ASP A 160 14.12 -9.08 16.56
CA ASP A 160 13.08 -9.38 17.55
C ASP A 160 13.11 -8.33 18.68
N PRO A 161 12.13 -7.43 18.76
CA PRO A 161 12.05 -6.44 19.84
C PRO A 161 11.37 -6.98 21.11
N GLY A 162 11.08 -8.28 21.19
CA GLY A 162 10.43 -8.91 22.35
C GLY A 162 8.90 -8.90 22.33
N TYR A 163 8.29 -8.38 21.26
CA TYR A 163 6.84 -8.35 21.05
C TYR A 163 6.48 -8.63 19.58
N PRO A 164 5.21 -8.91 19.24
CA PRO A 164 4.80 -9.19 17.86
C PRO A 164 4.84 -7.92 17.00
N VAL A 165 5.39 -8.04 15.79
CA VAL A 165 5.56 -6.93 14.85
C VAL A 165 5.12 -7.31 13.44
N ILE A 166 4.48 -6.38 12.74
CA ILE A 166 3.93 -6.53 11.39
C ILE A 166 4.16 -5.26 10.54
N ASP A 167 3.72 -5.28 9.28
CA ASP A 167 3.65 -4.13 8.36
C ASP A 167 4.98 -3.39 8.17
N ALA A 168 6.00 -4.13 7.73
CA ALA A 168 7.30 -3.54 7.42
C ALA A 168 7.21 -2.54 6.26
N ASN A 169 7.68 -1.31 6.49
CA ASN A 169 7.91 -0.30 5.47
C ASN A 169 9.34 0.21 5.53
N VAL A 170 10.04 0.28 4.39
CA VAL A 170 11.45 0.67 4.30
C VAL A 170 11.60 1.98 3.55
N PHE A 171 12.24 2.95 4.19
CA PHE A 171 12.58 4.23 3.57
C PHE A 171 14.09 4.35 3.35
N PHE A 172 14.50 4.53 2.09
CA PHE A 172 15.88 4.84 1.72
C PHE A 172 16.07 6.34 1.65
N ASP A 173 16.85 6.90 2.58
CA ASP A 173 17.05 8.34 2.70
C ASP A 173 18.26 8.83 1.91
N THR A 174 18.28 10.12 1.60
CA THR A 174 19.33 10.78 0.81
C THR A 174 20.68 10.84 1.53
N ASN A 175 20.73 10.52 2.83
CA ASN A 175 21.95 10.38 3.62
C ASN A 175 22.62 9.00 3.46
N GLY A 176 22.06 8.11 2.63
CA GLY A 176 22.59 6.76 2.40
C GLY A 176 22.15 5.72 3.43
N LYS A 177 21.33 6.10 4.41
CA LYS A 177 20.75 5.18 5.40
C LYS A 177 19.39 4.65 4.94
N ALA A 178 19.05 3.47 5.45
CA ALA A 178 17.72 2.90 5.34
C ALA A 178 17.07 2.88 6.74
N TYR A 179 15.77 3.15 6.78
CA TYR A 179 14.98 3.10 8.01
C TYR A 179 13.84 2.10 7.83
N LEU A 180 13.66 1.23 8.81
CA LEU A 180 12.53 0.32 8.90
C LEU A 180 11.48 0.93 9.83
N TYR A 181 10.28 1.10 9.30
CA TYR A 181 9.05 1.40 10.03
C TYR A 181 8.25 0.12 10.16
N TYR A 182 7.57 -0.06 11.28
CA TYR A 182 6.75 -1.24 11.52
C TYR A 182 5.66 -0.97 12.56
N SER A 183 4.63 -1.82 12.56
CA SER A 183 3.58 -1.83 13.57
C SER A 183 3.94 -2.81 14.69
N ARG A 184 3.94 -2.35 15.95
CA ARG A 184 3.77 -3.24 17.11
C ARG A 184 2.33 -3.72 17.12
N ALA A 185 2.07 -5.02 17.11
CA ALA A 185 0.71 -5.54 17.14
C ALA A 185 -0.02 -5.17 18.44
N ALA A 186 -1.35 -5.06 18.36
CA ALA A 186 -2.19 -4.75 19.52
C ALA A 186 -2.24 -5.88 20.56
N TYR A 187 -1.88 -7.10 20.18
CA TYR A 187 -1.94 -8.27 21.04
C TYR A 187 -1.17 -8.10 22.35
N LYS A 188 -1.87 -8.31 23.47
CA LYS A 188 -1.34 -8.17 24.83
C LYS A 188 -0.66 -6.81 25.04
N HIS A 189 -1.26 -5.77 24.48
CA HIS A 189 -0.79 -4.40 24.65
C HIS A 189 -1.90 -3.49 25.17
N PRO A 190 -2.46 -3.76 26.36
CA PRO A 190 -3.40 -2.86 27.01
C PRO A 190 -2.72 -1.53 27.30
N VAL A 191 -3.47 -0.42 27.16
CA VAL A 191 -2.95 0.91 27.43
C VAL A 191 -3.87 1.71 28.35
N GLU A 192 -3.27 2.64 29.07
CA GLU A 192 -4.00 3.69 29.77
C GLU A 192 -4.27 4.86 28.82
N SER A 193 -5.54 5.24 28.71
CA SER A 193 -6.00 6.38 27.92
C SER A 193 -7.41 6.78 28.36
N GLU A 194 -7.79 8.03 28.10
CA GLU A 194 -9.14 8.50 28.45
C GLU A 194 -10.25 7.71 27.73
N ILE A 195 -9.98 7.18 26.53
CA ILE A 195 -10.95 6.31 25.85
C ILE A 195 -11.07 4.94 26.53
N ALA A 196 -9.97 4.39 27.07
CA ALA A 196 -9.98 3.13 27.79
C ALA A 196 -10.80 3.27 29.09
N ASP A 197 -10.53 4.32 29.86
CA ASP A 197 -11.30 4.68 31.06
C ASP A 197 -12.78 4.87 30.74
N TRP A 198 -13.08 5.59 29.65
CA TRP A 198 -14.45 5.86 29.25
C TRP A 198 -15.18 4.59 28.82
N ALA A 199 -14.55 3.73 28.00
CA ALA A 199 -15.13 2.45 27.58
C ALA A 199 -15.37 1.50 28.77
N GLN A 200 -14.45 1.49 29.73
CA GLN A 200 -14.59 0.72 30.97
C GLN A 200 -15.74 1.24 31.85
N LYS A 201 -15.82 2.56 32.08
CA LYS A 201 -16.94 3.18 32.83
C LYS A 201 -18.30 2.94 32.18
N LYS A 202 -18.34 2.80 30.86
CA LYS A 202 -19.54 2.45 30.10
C LYS A 202 -19.86 0.95 30.11
N GLY A 203 -18.98 0.12 30.67
CA GLY A 203 -19.13 -1.34 30.69
C GLY A 203 -19.01 -1.99 29.32
N TRP A 204 -18.36 -1.34 28.36
CA TRP A 204 -18.23 -1.89 27.00
C TRP A 204 -17.09 -2.89 26.90
N TYR A 205 -15.94 -2.55 27.48
CA TYR A 205 -14.73 -3.36 27.45
C TYR A 205 -13.99 -3.23 28.79
N GLN A 206 -13.29 -4.28 29.21
CA GLN A 206 -12.49 -4.26 30.43
C GLN A 206 -11.17 -3.50 30.25
N GLU A 207 -10.59 -3.61 29.06
CA GLU A 207 -9.35 -2.97 28.64
C GLU A 207 -9.41 -2.63 27.15
N ILE A 208 -8.54 -1.72 26.71
CA ILE A 208 -8.31 -1.39 25.30
C ILE A 208 -6.87 -1.69 24.96
N GLU A 209 -6.64 -2.51 23.93
CA GLU A 209 -5.29 -2.77 23.42
C GLU A 209 -4.96 -1.96 22.16
N GLU A 210 -3.67 -1.70 21.92
CA GLU A 210 -3.25 -0.82 20.83
C GLU A 210 -2.11 -1.31 19.95
N SER A 211 -2.26 -1.10 18.65
CA SER A 211 -1.15 -1.16 17.69
C SER A 211 -0.52 0.22 17.52
N TRP A 212 0.82 0.29 17.54
CA TRP A 212 1.62 1.53 17.44
C TRP A 212 2.66 1.41 16.33
N VAL A 213 3.01 2.51 15.67
CA VAL A 213 4.09 2.56 14.67
C VAL A 213 5.40 2.98 15.32
N TYR A 214 6.44 2.18 15.07
CA TYR A 214 7.82 2.42 15.47
C TYR A 214 8.71 2.60 14.23
N GLY A 215 9.90 3.18 14.44
CA GLY A 215 10.95 3.27 13.44
C GLY A 215 12.33 2.96 14.02
N VAL A 216 13.21 2.40 13.19
CA VAL A 216 14.59 2.07 13.56
C VAL A 216 15.49 2.13 12.33
N GLU A 217 16.78 2.43 12.51
CA GLU A 217 17.74 2.35 11.41
C GLU A 217 17.97 0.88 11.01
N LEU A 218 17.94 0.60 9.71
CA LEU A 218 18.14 -0.73 9.16
C LEU A 218 19.60 -0.89 8.72
N LYS A 219 20.22 -2.04 8.99
CA LYS A 219 21.56 -2.33 8.48
C LYS A 219 21.57 -2.29 6.95
N PRO A 220 22.64 -1.79 6.30
CA PRO A 220 22.70 -1.68 4.84
C PRO A 220 22.56 -3.00 4.06
N ASP A 221 22.78 -4.14 4.72
CA ASP A 221 22.63 -5.49 4.18
C ASP A 221 21.30 -6.17 4.55
N PHE A 222 20.43 -5.45 5.27
CA PHE A 222 19.13 -5.89 5.78
C PHE A 222 19.19 -7.09 6.75
N SER A 223 20.37 -7.40 7.30
CA SER A 223 20.58 -8.51 8.25
C SER A 223 20.07 -8.23 9.67
N GLY A 224 19.59 -7.01 9.92
CA GLY A 224 19.05 -6.55 11.18
C GLY A 224 18.97 -5.04 11.27
N VAL A 225 18.85 -4.52 12.50
CA VAL A 225 18.66 -3.10 12.79
C VAL A 225 19.87 -2.51 13.53
N ILE A 226 19.96 -1.18 13.59
CA ILE A 226 20.99 -0.40 14.29
C ILE A 226 20.30 0.50 15.32
N GLY A 227 20.68 0.36 16.59
CA GLY A 227 20.09 1.10 17.71
C GLY A 227 18.75 0.52 18.17
N GLU A 228 18.06 1.30 18.99
CA GLU A 228 16.77 0.92 19.58
C GLU A 228 15.59 1.47 18.77
N PRO A 229 14.47 0.74 18.67
CA PRO A 229 13.27 1.27 18.05
C PRO A 229 12.70 2.50 18.77
N VAL A 230 12.28 3.49 17.98
CA VAL A 230 11.67 4.74 18.45
C VAL A 230 10.18 4.71 18.18
N LEU A 231 9.34 5.01 19.18
CA LEU A 231 7.90 5.19 18.99
C LEU A 231 7.64 6.44 18.14
N LEU A 232 6.95 6.28 17.03
CA LEU A 232 6.67 7.37 16.09
C LEU A 232 5.21 7.83 16.15
N LEU A 233 4.27 6.88 16.18
CA LEU A 233 2.85 7.17 16.22
C LEU A 233 2.09 6.13 17.07
N ARG A 234 1.11 6.62 17.82
CA ARG A 234 0.13 5.83 18.57
C ARG A 234 -1.24 6.49 18.51
N PRO A 235 -2.33 5.78 18.81
CA PRO A 235 -3.62 6.41 19.08
C PRO A 235 -3.54 7.47 20.19
N PRO A 236 -4.45 8.46 20.21
CA PRO A 236 -4.35 9.60 21.12
C PRO A 236 -4.68 9.19 22.55
N VAL A 237 -3.96 9.78 23.50
CA VAL A 237 -4.11 9.47 24.93
C VAL A 237 -5.33 10.16 25.53
N THR A 238 -5.60 11.39 25.10
CA THR A 238 -6.71 12.21 25.60
C THR A 238 -7.78 12.39 24.54
N LEU A 239 -9.04 12.51 24.96
CA LEU A 239 -10.20 12.78 24.11
C LEU A 239 -10.24 14.24 23.62
N SER A 240 -9.46 15.12 24.27
CA SER A 240 -9.29 16.51 23.82
C SER A 240 -8.42 16.64 22.56
N ASP A 241 -7.60 15.63 22.25
CA ASP A 241 -6.89 15.58 20.97
C ASP A 241 -7.88 15.42 19.82
N LYS A 242 -7.79 16.29 18.81
CA LYS A 242 -8.66 16.25 17.63
C LYS A 242 -8.56 14.93 16.86
N GLN A 243 -7.45 14.21 16.96
CA GLN A 243 -7.29 12.89 16.34
C GLN A 243 -8.14 11.83 17.04
N ALA A 244 -8.54 12.03 18.31
CA ALA A 244 -9.22 11.02 19.11
C ALA A 244 -10.57 10.62 18.52
N GLU A 245 -11.28 11.56 17.88
CA GLU A 245 -12.56 11.29 17.23
C GLU A 245 -12.43 10.19 16.18
N TRP A 246 -11.47 10.33 15.26
CA TRP A 246 -11.40 9.44 14.11
C TRP A 246 -10.58 8.18 14.35
N GLU A 247 -9.61 8.20 15.25
CA GLU A 247 -8.74 7.05 15.57
C GLU A 247 -9.30 6.13 16.65
N SER A 248 -10.42 6.50 17.28
CA SER A 248 -11.07 5.69 18.33
C SER A 248 -12.39 5.08 17.88
N ARG A 249 -12.73 5.18 16.59
CA ARG A 249 -14.04 4.76 16.07
C ARG A 249 -14.30 3.27 16.26
N SER A 250 -13.28 2.41 16.16
CA SER A 250 -13.43 0.97 16.45
C SER A 250 -13.96 0.70 17.87
N VAL A 251 -13.52 1.48 18.85
CA VAL A 251 -13.96 1.38 20.24
C VAL A 251 -15.31 2.06 20.42
N THR A 252 -15.48 3.29 19.91
CA THR A 252 -16.72 4.07 20.12
C THR A 252 -17.92 3.49 19.39
N SER A 253 -17.72 2.81 18.26
CA SER A 253 -18.76 2.06 17.55
C SER A 253 -18.90 0.62 18.04
N LYS A 254 -18.09 0.20 19.02
CA LYS A 254 -18.08 -1.14 19.61
C LYS A 254 -17.78 -2.27 18.60
N GLU A 255 -16.98 -1.97 17.58
CA GLU A 255 -16.50 -3.01 16.64
C GLU A 255 -15.58 -3.98 17.39
N VAL A 256 -14.69 -3.48 18.25
CA VAL A 256 -13.69 -4.28 18.98
C VAL A 256 -13.04 -3.44 20.09
N ASN A 257 -12.48 -4.10 21.11
CA ASN A 257 -11.75 -3.50 22.22
C ASN A 257 -10.31 -3.06 21.86
N ARG A 258 -10.06 -2.65 20.61
CA ARG A 258 -8.72 -2.36 20.11
C ARG A 258 -8.69 -1.08 19.29
N ARG A 259 -7.57 -0.35 19.35
CA ARG A 259 -7.24 0.77 18.45
C ARG A 259 -5.97 0.44 17.67
N TRP A 260 -5.85 1.01 16.48
CA TRP A 260 -4.70 0.78 15.62
C TRP A 260 -4.08 2.08 15.15
N THR A 261 -2.77 2.06 15.05
CA THR A 261 -1.94 2.90 14.19
C THR A 261 -0.97 1.93 13.53
N GLU A 262 -1.24 1.58 12.27
CA GLU A 262 -0.57 0.49 11.56
C GLU A 262 -0.45 0.75 10.05
N GLY A 263 0.07 -0.22 9.28
CA GLY A 263 0.11 -0.17 7.81
C GLY A 263 0.73 1.12 7.27
N SER A 264 1.89 1.50 7.81
CA SER A 264 2.50 2.79 7.52
C SER A 264 3.23 2.82 6.18
N VAL A 265 3.21 3.95 5.48
CA VAL A 265 4.08 4.21 4.32
C VAL A 265 4.79 5.56 4.47
N THR A 266 6.12 5.54 4.32
CA THR A 266 6.95 6.74 4.47
C THR A 266 7.45 7.25 3.13
N PHE A 267 7.40 8.56 2.93
CA PHE A 267 8.04 9.24 1.80
C PHE A 267 8.54 10.63 2.22
N LYS A 268 9.39 11.24 1.38
CA LYS A 268 9.97 12.56 1.64
C LYS A 268 9.65 13.51 0.50
N LYS A 269 9.25 14.74 0.83
CA LYS A 269 9.08 15.84 -0.13
C LYS A 269 9.78 17.09 0.39
N GLY A 270 10.83 17.52 -0.33
CA GLY A 270 11.76 18.53 0.18
C GLY A 270 12.47 18.01 1.45
N ASN A 271 12.46 18.81 2.51
CA ASN A 271 13.07 18.44 3.80
C ASN A 271 12.07 17.80 4.79
N THR A 272 10.84 17.54 4.35
CA THR A 272 9.78 17.01 5.21
C THR A 272 9.56 15.53 4.94
N TYR A 273 9.61 14.73 5.99
CA TYR A 273 9.20 13.33 6.01
C TYR A 273 7.69 13.27 6.26
N TYR A 274 7.00 12.47 5.46
CA TYR A 274 5.58 12.17 5.59
C TYR A 274 5.47 10.69 5.91
N ILE A 275 4.68 10.36 6.92
CA ILE A 275 4.28 8.99 7.23
C ILE A 275 2.76 8.92 7.16
N MET A 276 2.23 8.18 6.20
CA MET A 276 0.81 7.82 6.18
C MET A 276 0.63 6.55 7.01
N TYR A 277 -0.52 6.37 7.63
CA TYR A 277 -0.83 5.22 8.47
C TYR A 277 -2.33 5.01 8.54
N SER A 278 -2.73 3.79 8.88
CA SER A 278 -4.13 3.41 9.05
C SER A 278 -4.51 3.31 10.51
N ALA A 279 -5.76 3.65 10.83
CA ALA A 279 -6.32 3.54 12.17
C ALA A 279 -7.70 2.87 12.17
N ASN A 280 -8.14 2.47 13.37
CA ASN A 280 -9.33 1.65 13.64
C ASN A 280 -9.18 0.19 13.20
N TYR A 281 -10.25 -0.60 13.33
CA TYR A 281 -10.23 -2.04 13.07
C TYR A 281 -10.19 -2.33 11.56
N PHE A 282 -9.18 -3.09 11.10
CA PHE A 282 -9.05 -3.49 9.69
C PHE A 282 -10.25 -4.29 9.14
N GLY A 283 -10.95 -5.00 10.02
CA GLY A 283 -12.20 -5.73 9.71
C GLY A 283 -13.44 -4.84 9.73
N GLY A 284 -13.34 -3.64 10.31
CA GLY A 284 -14.43 -2.70 10.51
C GLY A 284 -14.65 -1.75 9.33
N GLN A 285 -15.80 -1.09 9.34
CA GLN A 285 -16.14 -0.08 8.33
C GLN A 285 -15.38 1.24 8.55
N HIS A 286 -14.88 1.46 9.76
CA HIS A 286 -14.25 2.70 10.20
C HIS A 286 -12.75 2.78 9.94
N TYR A 287 -12.13 1.73 9.37
CA TYR A 287 -10.74 1.77 8.93
C TYR A 287 -10.50 2.97 8.00
N ALA A 288 -9.49 3.77 8.31
CA ALA A 288 -9.22 5.07 7.69
C ALA A 288 -7.73 5.39 7.72
N VAL A 289 -7.29 6.27 6.81
CA VAL A 289 -5.88 6.69 6.68
C VAL A 289 -5.72 8.13 7.15
N GLY A 290 -4.70 8.35 7.98
CA GLY A 290 -4.17 9.66 8.33
C GLY A 290 -2.72 9.79 7.89
N TYR A 291 -2.14 10.95 8.14
CA TYR A 291 -0.69 11.15 8.01
C TYR A 291 -0.13 12.04 9.11
N ALA A 292 1.18 11.97 9.28
CA ALA A 292 1.96 12.83 10.14
C ALA A 292 3.23 13.29 9.42
N THR A 293 3.83 14.37 9.91
CA THR A 293 5.05 14.96 9.31
C THR A 293 6.15 15.18 10.34
N SER A 294 7.40 15.12 9.89
CA SER A 294 8.59 15.36 10.71
C SER A 294 9.70 15.99 9.86
N SER A 295 10.65 16.67 10.51
CA SER A 295 11.92 17.10 9.91
C SER A 295 13.02 16.04 10.00
N SER A 296 12.74 14.90 10.63
CA SER A 296 13.65 13.78 10.88
C SER A 296 12.96 12.44 10.57
N PRO A 297 13.67 11.45 10.00
CA PRO A 297 13.09 10.15 9.66
C PRO A 297 12.54 9.41 10.89
N LEU A 298 13.14 9.60 12.06
CA LEU A 298 12.71 8.96 13.31
C LEU A 298 11.92 9.91 14.22
N GLY A 299 11.31 10.95 13.65
CA GLY A 299 10.43 11.85 14.38
C GLY A 299 11.16 12.95 15.18
N PRO A 300 10.43 13.63 16.09
CA PRO A 300 9.03 13.40 16.43
C PRO A 300 8.08 13.75 15.28
N PHE A 301 7.06 12.89 15.05
CA PHE A 301 6.05 13.12 14.03
C PHE A 301 4.84 13.87 14.59
N LYS A 302 4.36 14.87 13.85
CA LYS A 302 3.15 15.63 14.16
C LYS A 302 2.02 15.21 13.21
N LYS A 303 0.95 14.62 13.77
CA LYS A 303 -0.26 14.26 13.02
C LYS A 303 -0.92 15.50 12.40
N ALA A 304 -1.40 15.34 11.18
CA ALA A 304 -1.98 16.44 10.43
C ALA A 304 -3.37 16.83 10.92
N ALA A 305 -3.67 18.13 10.90
CA ALA A 305 -4.97 18.66 11.31
C ALA A 305 -6.12 18.27 10.37
N ASN A 306 -5.83 17.88 9.12
CA ASN A 306 -6.83 17.46 8.13
C ASN A 306 -7.03 15.94 8.06
N ASN A 307 -6.55 15.19 9.06
CA ASN A 307 -6.84 13.76 9.17
C ASN A 307 -8.32 13.51 9.52
N PRO A 308 -8.88 12.36 9.10
CA PRO A 308 -8.30 11.40 8.16
C PRO A 308 -8.37 11.92 6.72
N VAL A 309 -7.36 11.58 5.92
CA VAL A 309 -7.26 11.96 4.50
C VAL A 309 -7.95 10.97 3.56
N LEU A 310 -8.24 9.76 4.03
CA LEU A 310 -9.01 8.74 3.32
C LEU A 310 -9.86 7.96 4.32
N GLN A 311 -11.16 7.84 4.05
CA GLN A 311 -12.09 7.11 4.92
C GLN A 311 -13.32 6.67 4.12
N LYS A 312 -14.19 5.86 4.74
CA LYS A 312 -15.49 5.46 4.17
C LYS A 312 -16.28 6.64 3.60
N ASN A 313 -16.99 6.40 2.50
CA ASN A 313 -17.90 7.38 1.89
C ASN A 313 -19.39 6.96 2.00
N SER A 314 -19.68 5.85 2.70
CA SER A 314 -21.03 5.32 2.86
C SER A 314 -22.02 6.29 3.51
N ALA A 315 -21.56 7.09 4.49
CA ALA A 315 -22.36 8.14 5.11
C ALA A 315 -22.69 9.32 4.16
N LYS A 316 -22.04 9.40 3.00
CA LYS A 316 -22.24 10.44 1.97
C LYS A 316 -22.92 9.88 0.71
N GLY A 317 -23.58 8.73 0.82
CA GLY A 317 -24.26 8.05 -0.30
C GLY A 317 -23.35 7.22 -1.20
N GLY A 318 -22.06 7.07 -0.86
CA GLY A 318 -21.17 6.13 -1.54
C GLY A 318 -21.35 4.69 -1.01
N THR A 319 -20.52 3.77 -1.49
CA THR A 319 -20.59 2.34 -1.13
C THR A 319 -19.32 1.82 -0.45
N VAL A 320 -18.30 2.67 -0.28
CA VAL A 320 -16.96 2.25 0.15
C VAL A 320 -16.81 2.36 1.66
N THR A 321 -16.25 1.32 2.28
CA THR A 321 -15.91 1.24 3.71
C THR A 321 -14.53 0.64 3.94
N GLY A 322 -14.00 0.77 5.15
CA GLY A 322 -12.79 0.06 5.58
C GLY A 322 -11.55 0.38 4.73
N THR A 323 -11.31 1.65 4.42
CA THR A 323 -10.24 2.09 3.51
C THR A 323 -8.92 2.26 4.26
N GLY A 324 -7.87 1.54 3.86
CA GLY A 324 -6.57 1.68 4.51
C GLY A 324 -5.49 0.79 3.94
N HIS A 325 -4.46 0.60 4.76
CA HIS A 325 -3.19 -0.06 4.45
C HIS A 325 -2.69 0.35 3.05
N ASN A 326 -2.37 1.63 2.91
CA ASN A 326 -2.07 2.19 1.61
C ASN A 326 -0.57 2.13 1.29
N SER A 327 -0.25 1.99 0.01
CA SER A 327 1.04 2.34 -0.57
C SER A 327 0.90 3.55 -1.49
N ILE A 328 2.03 3.98 -2.05
CA ILE A 328 2.12 5.15 -2.93
C ILE A 328 2.84 4.73 -4.20
N THR A 329 2.32 5.20 -5.33
CA THR A 329 3.01 5.08 -6.62
C THR A 329 2.78 6.32 -7.47
N TYR A 330 3.38 6.37 -8.66
CA TYR A 330 3.26 7.48 -9.58
C TYR A 330 2.78 6.98 -10.94
N SER A 331 2.04 7.82 -11.67
CA SER A 331 1.58 7.55 -13.04
C SER A 331 2.72 7.22 -14.00
N PRO A 332 2.46 6.56 -15.15
CA PRO A 332 3.50 6.20 -16.13
C PRO A 332 4.45 7.33 -16.55
N ASP A 333 4.01 8.58 -16.63
CA ASP A 333 4.90 9.71 -16.92
C ASP A 333 5.52 10.37 -15.67
N GLY A 334 5.19 9.88 -14.47
CA GLY A 334 5.72 10.33 -13.19
C GLY A 334 5.10 11.61 -12.65
N LYS A 335 4.05 12.14 -13.29
CA LYS A 335 3.51 13.47 -12.97
C LYS A 335 2.37 13.47 -11.95
N GLU A 336 1.66 12.36 -11.82
CA GLU A 336 0.56 12.21 -10.87
C GLU A 336 0.97 11.23 -9.78
N MET A 337 0.71 11.59 -8.53
CA MET A 337 0.89 10.71 -7.37
C MET A 337 -0.42 9.98 -7.09
N PHE A 338 -0.34 8.69 -6.79
CA PHE A 338 -1.49 7.83 -6.52
C PHE A 338 -1.35 7.16 -5.15
N CYS A 339 -2.46 7.17 -4.41
CA CYS A 339 -2.67 6.35 -3.23
C CYS A 339 -3.30 5.03 -3.69
N VAL A 340 -2.64 3.91 -3.38
CA VAL A 340 -3.14 2.55 -3.67
C VAL A 340 -3.49 1.92 -2.34
N TYR A 341 -4.72 1.46 -2.16
CA TYR A 341 -5.23 1.05 -0.85
C TYR A 341 -6.26 -0.06 -0.98
N HIS A 342 -6.49 -0.82 0.08
CA HIS A 342 -7.62 -1.76 0.10
C HIS A 342 -8.90 -1.08 0.60
N GLY A 343 -10.03 -1.66 0.29
CA GLY A 343 -11.31 -1.28 0.88
C GLY A 343 -12.35 -2.35 0.63
N ARG A 344 -13.57 -2.06 1.06
CA ARG A 344 -14.75 -2.88 0.80
C ARG A 344 -15.80 -2.05 0.09
N THR A 345 -16.68 -2.71 -0.63
CA THR A 345 -17.92 -2.14 -1.16
C THR A 345 -19.11 -2.93 -0.63
N THR A 346 -20.31 -2.36 -0.69
CA THR A 346 -21.55 -3.12 -0.42
C THR A 346 -21.61 -4.45 -1.19
N LYS A 347 -21.06 -4.50 -2.42
CA LYS A 347 -21.05 -5.70 -3.26
C LYS A 347 -20.01 -6.74 -2.85
N THR A 348 -18.87 -6.31 -2.30
CA THR A 348 -17.78 -7.23 -1.94
C THR A 348 -17.94 -7.80 -0.54
N GLY A 349 -18.81 -7.22 0.30
CA GLY A 349 -18.98 -7.65 1.68
C GLY A 349 -17.67 -7.50 2.45
N ASP A 350 -17.22 -8.57 3.09
CA ASP A 350 -15.99 -8.58 3.90
C ASP A 350 -14.70 -8.68 3.07
N GLU A 351 -14.82 -8.99 1.78
CA GLU A 351 -13.69 -9.13 0.87
C GLU A 351 -13.02 -7.79 0.60
N ARG A 352 -11.71 -7.73 0.90
CA ARG A 352 -10.85 -6.58 0.61
C ARG A 352 -10.50 -6.58 -0.88
N VAL A 353 -10.74 -5.45 -1.52
CA VAL A 353 -10.41 -5.20 -2.93
C VAL A 353 -9.56 -3.94 -3.07
N VAL A 354 -8.79 -3.86 -4.15
CA VAL A 354 -7.83 -2.76 -4.35
C VAL A 354 -8.51 -1.57 -5.03
N PHE A 355 -8.18 -0.38 -4.54
CA PHE A 355 -8.54 0.91 -5.11
C PHE A 355 -7.28 1.71 -5.43
N ILE A 356 -7.36 2.58 -6.43
CA ILE A 356 -6.35 3.62 -6.67
C ILE A 356 -7.04 4.96 -6.83
N ASP A 357 -6.56 5.99 -6.14
CA ASP A 357 -7.03 7.35 -6.32
C ASP A 357 -5.86 8.32 -6.31
N ARG A 358 -6.02 9.43 -7.05
CA ARG A 358 -5.00 10.48 -7.08
C ARG A 358 -4.80 11.05 -5.69
N MET A 359 -3.56 11.42 -5.39
CA MET A 359 -3.22 12.16 -4.17
C MET A 359 -2.26 13.29 -4.51
N GLU A 360 -2.15 14.27 -3.64
CA GLU A 360 -1.16 15.32 -3.77
C GLU A 360 -0.65 15.78 -2.41
N VAL A 361 0.53 16.40 -2.43
CA VAL A 361 1.04 17.21 -1.33
C VAL A 361 1.23 18.62 -1.86
N LYS A 362 0.42 19.56 -1.38
CA LYS A 362 0.48 20.97 -1.77
C LYS A 362 0.60 21.83 -0.51
N ASP A 363 1.59 22.72 -0.49
CA ASP A 363 1.87 23.61 0.65
C ASP A 363 2.02 22.84 1.99
N GLY A 364 2.64 21.66 1.93
CA GLY A 364 2.82 20.77 3.08
C GLY A 364 1.59 19.95 3.47
N ILE A 365 0.45 20.15 2.81
CA ILE A 365 -0.81 19.46 3.11
C ILE A 365 -1.02 18.31 2.13
N LEU A 366 -1.14 17.10 2.67
CA LEU A 366 -1.47 15.91 1.91
C LEU A 366 -2.99 15.75 1.78
N LYS A 367 -3.47 15.46 0.57
CA LYS A 367 -4.85 15.12 0.27
C LYS A 367 -4.93 13.87 -0.61
N VAL A 368 -5.91 13.02 -0.35
CA VAL A 368 -6.28 11.90 -1.24
C VAL A 368 -7.64 12.23 -1.86
N TYR A 369 -7.74 12.11 -3.18
CA TYR A 369 -8.95 12.40 -3.96
C TYR A 369 -9.83 11.16 -4.11
N GLY A 370 -10.05 10.47 -2.99
CA GLY A 370 -10.80 9.22 -2.90
C GLY A 370 -11.61 9.10 -1.60
N PRO A 371 -12.35 7.99 -1.40
CA PRO A 371 -12.44 6.87 -2.32
C PRO A 371 -13.45 7.12 -3.44
N THR A 372 -13.05 6.85 -4.69
CA THR A 372 -13.94 6.94 -5.86
C THR A 372 -14.51 5.57 -6.26
N THR A 373 -15.70 5.58 -6.87
CA THR A 373 -16.33 4.40 -7.53
C THR A 373 -16.98 4.77 -8.87
N THR A 374 -16.76 6.01 -9.32
CA THR A 374 -17.22 6.53 -10.61
C THR A 374 -16.05 6.57 -11.60
N PRO A 375 -16.32 6.64 -12.93
CA PRO A 375 -15.27 6.73 -13.92
C PRO A 375 -14.29 7.88 -13.65
N GLN A 376 -13.00 7.54 -13.51
CA GLN A 376 -11.88 8.45 -13.34
C GLN A 376 -11.03 8.48 -14.61
N LYS A 377 -10.39 9.61 -14.91
CA LYS A 377 -9.41 9.67 -16.02
C LYS A 377 -8.29 8.66 -15.78
N LEU A 378 -7.87 7.95 -16.84
CA LEU A 378 -6.68 7.10 -16.77
C LEU A 378 -5.48 7.86 -16.20
N PRO A 379 -4.53 7.17 -15.53
CA PRO A 379 -3.27 7.77 -15.10
C PRO A 379 -2.53 8.46 -16.27
N SER A 380 -1.88 9.59 -15.99
CA SER A 380 -1.14 10.31 -17.02
C SER A 380 0.02 9.49 -17.60
N GLY A 381 0.27 9.63 -18.91
CA GLY A 381 1.32 8.87 -19.60
C GLY A 381 0.94 7.45 -20.01
N VAL A 382 -0.29 6.98 -19.71
CA VAL A 382 -0.80 5.71 -20.26
C VAL A 382 -0.87 5.81 -21.78
N LYS A 383 -0.19 4.89 -22.48
CA LYS A 383 -0.22 4.81 -23.94
C LYS A 383 -1.47 4.06 -24.38
N ILE A 384 -2.47 4.80 -24.87
CA ILE A 384 -3.71 4.21 -25.39
C ILE A 384 -3.45 3.73 -26.82
N GLY A 385 -3.04 2.47 -26.94
CA GLY A 385 -2.99 1.70 -28.19
C GLY A 385 -1.97 2.14 -29.25
N SER A 386 -0.91 1.37 -29.40
CA SER A 386 -0.59 0.82 -30.72
C SER A 386 -0.90 -0.66 -30.64
N LYS A 387 -1.96 -1.11 -31.32
CA LYS A 387 -2.17 -2.56 -31.53
C LYS A 387 -0.86 -3.12 -32.11
N LYS A 388 -0.34 -4.19 -31.51
CA LYS A 388 0.67 -5.02 -32.17
C LYS A 388 0.05 -5.68 -33.40
#